data_AF-A0A5N5F3I4-F1
#
_entry.id   AF-A0A5N5F3I4-F1
#
_cell.length_a   1.000
_cell.length_b   1.000
_cell.length_c   1.000
_cell.angle_alpha   90.00
_cell.angle_beta   90.00
_cell.angle_gamma   90.00
#
_symmetry.space_group_name_H-M   'P 1'
#
loop_
_entity.id
_entity.type
_entity.pdbx_description
1 polymer ?
#
loop_
_entity_poly.entity_id
_entity_poly.type
_entity_poly.pdbx_seq_one_letter_code
_entity_poly.pdbx_strand_id
1 'polypeptide(L)'
;MGAWLQMNGGDDPATICTPFKMENGMSCWDFAAQEPRFGNLFDEAMEADSKLIGREVVEECGGVFEGLKSLVDVGGGTGTMAKAIANAFPSINCIVFDQPHVVAYLQGATHNLGFVGGDMFVEIPPANANLLNI
;
A
#
# COMPACT_ATOMS: atom_id res chain seq x y z
N MET A 1 22.74 19.99 12.35
CA MET A 1 22.03 20.08 11.06
C MET A 1 22.34 18.81 10.28
N GLY A 2 21.35 18.04 9.83
CA GLY A 2 21.58 16.75 9.14
C GLY A 2 22.32 16.94 7.81
N ALA A 3 23.18 15.99 7.45
CA ALA A 3 24.01 16.06 6.25
C ALA A 3 23.21 16.15 4.94
N TRP A 4 21.96 15.65 4.95
CA TRP A 4 21.04 15.66 3.81
C TRP A 4 20.56 17.06 3.38
N LEU A 5 20.58 18.06 4.27
CA LEU A 5 20.17 19.44 3.96
C LEU A 5 21.18 20.21 3.10
N GLN A 6 22.40 19.68 2.94
CA GLN A 6 23.51 20.39 2.31
C GLN A 6 23.84 19.87 0.89
N MET A 7 23.09 18.90 0.38
CA MET A 7 23.36 18.30 -0.95
C MET A 7 22.44 18.87 -2.03
N ASN A 8 23.05 19.50 -3.03
CA ASN A 8 22.45 19.70 -4.35
C ASN A 8 22.53 18.35 -5.08
N GLY A 9 21.38 17.78 -5.44
CA GLY A 9 21.30 16.44 -6.06
C GLY A 9 22.28 16.30 -7.21
N GLY A 10 23.25 15.39 -7.07
CA GLY A 10 24.14 15.01 -8.15
C GLY A 10 23.40 14.08 -9.12
N ASP A 11 23.53 14.34 -10.42
CA ASP A 11 22.87 13.59 -11.50
C ASP A 11 23.46 12.18 -11.74
N ASP A 12 24.35 11.68 -10.87
CA ASP A 12 24.92 10.33 -10.96
C ASP A 12 24.00 9.31 -10.26
N PRO A 13 23.37 8.36 -11.00
CA PRO A 13 22.49 7.33 -10.45
C PRO A 13 23.10 6.49 -9.32
N ALA A 14 24.44 6.35 -9.28
CA ALA A 14 25.14 5.63 -8.22
C ALA A 14 25.19 6.42 -6.89
N THR A 15 24.93 7.72 -6.93
CA THR A 15 24.93 8.63 -5.76
C THR A 15 23.55 9.16 -5.38
N ILE A 16 22.52 8.85 -6.17
CA ILE A 16 21.12 9.21 -5.84
C ILE A 16 20.69 8.39 -4.62
N CYS A 17 20.69 9.05 -3.47
CA CYS A 17 20.24 8.51 -2.21
C CYS A 17 19.10 9.39 -1.69
N THR A 18 17.97 8.79 -1.33
CA THR A 18 16.87 9.57 -0.73
C THR A 18 17.34 10.18 0.58
N PRO A 19 16.83 11.37 0.98
CA PRO A 19 17.17 11.95 2.28
C PRO A 19 16.98 10.97 3.45
N PHE A 20 15.92 10.16 3.39
CA PHE A 20 15.66 9.12 4.38
C PHE A 20 16.77 8.07 4.43
N LYS A 21 17.22 7.58 3.27
CA LYS A 21 18.29 6.57 3.19
C LYS A 21 19.65 7.14 3.58
N MET A 22 19.91 8.43 3.34
CA MET A 22 21.13 9.07 3.81
C MET A 22 21.21 9.14 5.35
N GLU A 23 20.09 9.42 6.01
CA GLU A 23 20.04 9.50 7.47
C GLU A 23 20.02 8.10 8.13
N ASN A 24 19.24 7.17 7.58
CA ASN A 24 18.97 5.87 8.21
C ASN A 24 19.76 4.70 7.61
N GLY A 25 20.51 4.91 6.53
CA GLY A 25 21.31 3.88 5.83
C GLY A 25 20.49 2.88 4.99
N MET A 26 19.16 2.92 5.05
CA MET A 26 18.25 2.00 4.37
C MET A 26 17.01 2.71 3.82
N SER A 27 16.21 2.05 2.98
CA SER A 27 14.98 2.66 2.46
C SER A 27 13.94 2.86 3.58
N CYS A 28 12.93 3.70 3.33
CA CYS A 28 11.82 3.87 4.27
C CYS A 28 11.06 2.56 4.52
N TRP A 29 10.94 1.72 3.48
CA TRP A 29 10.27 0.43 3.55
C TRP A 29 11.07 -0.57 4.39
N ASP A 30 12.38 -0.66 4.15
CA ASP A 30 13.26 -1.54 4.94
C ASP A 30 13.29 -1.12 6.41
N PHE A 31 13.26 0.20 6.66
CA PHE A 31 13.24 0.76 8.01
C PHE A 31 11.92 0.45 8.71
N ALA A 32 10.78 0.61 8.03
CA ALA A 32 9.47 0.24 8.57
C ALA A 32 9.38 -1.26 8.91
N ALA A 33 9.99 -2.12 8.09
CA ALA A 33 10.06 -3.55 8.35
C ALA A 33 10.94 -3.91 9.56
N GLN A 34 12.03 -3.16 9.80
CA GLN A 34 12.99 -3.43 10.87
C GLN A 34 12.64 -2.78 12.21
N GLU A 35 11.96 -1.63 12.19
CA GLU A 35 11.63 -0.83 13.37
C GLU A 35 10.11 -0.82 13.64
N PRO A 36 9.59 -1.73 14.49
CA PRO A 36 8.15 -1.93 14.67
C PRO A 36 7.38 -0.66 15.08
N ARG A 37 8.02 0.22 15.85
CA ARG A 37 7.38 1.49 16.26
C ARG A 37 7.16 2.42 15.07
N PHE A 38 8.11 2.46 14.14
CA PHE A 38 7.98 3.27 12.93
C PHE A 38 7.02 2.62 11.94
N GLY A 39 7.12 1.30 11.73
CA GLY A 39 6.19 0.54 10.89
C GLY A 39 4.73 0.71 11.33
N ASN A 40 4.44 0.51 12.62
CA ASN A 40 3.07 0.69 13.14
C ASN A 40 2.56 2.13 12.95
N LEU A 41 3.41 3.15 13.18
CA LEU A 41 3.02 4.54 12.98
C LEU A 41 2.74 4.85 11.51
N PHE A 42 3.54 4.28 10.61
CA PHE A 42 3.35 4.41 9.17
C PHE A 42 2.02 3.78 8.73
N ASP A 43 1.77 2.54 9.16
CA ASP A 43 0.52 1.82 8.86
C ASP A 43 -0.71 2.57 9.40
N GLU A 44 -0.65 3.08 10.63
CA GLU A 44 -1.72 3.89 11.23
C GLU A 44 -2.01 5.16 10.41
N ALA A 45 -0.96 5.83 9.92
CA ALA A 45 -1.11 7.02 9.10
C ALA A 45 -1.76 6.71 7.74
N MET A 46 -1.32 5.65 7.07
CA MET A 46 -1.89 5.21 5.78
C MET A 46 -3.32 4.70 5.93
N GLU A 47 -3.63 4.01 7.03
CA GLU A 47 -4.99 3.58 7.34
C GLU A 47 -5.92 4.79 7.57
N ALA A 48 -5.47 5.81 8.29
CA ALA A 48 -6.26 7.01 8.52
C ALA A 48 -6.59 7.75 7.20
N ASP A 49 -5.60 7.87 6.30
CA ASP A 49 -5.79 8.48 4.98
C ASP A 49 -6.74 7.65 4.10
N SER A 50 -6.51 6.33 4.04
CA SER A 50 -7.38 5.39 3.31
C SER A 50 -8.83 5.40 3.79
N LYS A 51 -9.09 5.60 5.09
CA LYS A 51 -10.46 5.73 5.62
C LYS A 51 -11.15 6.98 5.11
N LEU A 52 -10.42 8.09 5.05
CA LEU A 52 -10.95 9.36 4.59
C LEU A 52 -11.28 9.29 3.09
N ILE A 53 -10.34 8.81 2.29
CA ILE A 53 -10.46 8.77 0.83
C ILE A 53 -11.39 7.64 0.38
N GLY A 54 -11.35 6.48 1.02
CA GLY A 54 -12.10 5.30 0.59
C GLY A 54 -13.60 5.49 0.62
N ARG A 55 -14.11 6.32 1.55
CA ARG A 55 -15.52 6.69 1.57
C ARG A 55 -15.90 7.51 0.32
N GLU A 56 -15.12 8.53 0.00
CA GLU A 56 -15.37 9.40 -1.15
C GLU A 56 -15.26 8.63 -2.47
N VAL A 57 -14.26 7.75 -2.59
CA VAL A 57 -14.07 6.91 -3.79
C VAL A 57 -15.29 6.01 -4.04
N VAL A 58 -15.87 5.43 -2.99
CA VAL A 58 -17.07 4.61 -3.11
C VAL A 58 -18.30 5.44 -3.48
N GLU A 59 -18.46 6.60 -2.84
CA GLU A 59 -19.64 7.47 -3.01
C GLU A 59 -19.64 8.19 -4.38
N GLU A 60 -18.52 8.79 -4.77
CA GLU A 60 -18.44 9.66 -5.96
C GLU A 60 -17.87 8.95 -7.20
N CYS A 61 -17.02 7.94 -7.01
CA CYS A 61 -16.35 7.24 -8.12
C CYS A 61 -16.91 5.83 -8.36
N GLY A 62 -18.04 5.44 -7.76
CA GLY A 62 -18.59 4.08 -7.82
C GLY A 62 -18.70 3.48 -9.23
N GLY A 63 -18.97 4.31 -10.24
CA GLY A 63 -19.07 3.91 -11.64
C GLY A 63 -17.80 3.25 -12.22
N VAL A 64 -16.60 3.56 -11.67
CA VAL A 64 -15.35 2.94 -12.14
C VAL A 64 -15.24 1.47 -11.75
N PHE A 65 -16.03 1.02 -10.78
CA PHE A 65 -16.05 -0.36 -10.31
C PHE A 65 -17.15 -1.19 -10.97
N GLU A 66 -18.02 -0.59 -11.79
CA GLU A 66 -19.10 -1.31 -12.45
C GLU A 66 -18.57 -2.37 -13.42
N GLY A 67 -19.11 -3.59 -13.32
CA GLY A 67 -18.77 -4.70 -14.19
C GLY A 67 -17.49 -5.46 -13.81
N LEU A 68 -16.67 -4.93 -12.89
CA LEU A 68 -15.50 -5.65 -12.38
C LEU A 68 -15.92 -6.94 -11.66
N LYS A 69 -15.09 -7.98 -11.78
CA LYS A 69 -15.21 -9.25 -11.04
C LYS A 69 -14.09 -9.45 -10.04
N SER A 70 -12.92 -8.88 -10.32
CA SER A 70 -11.78 -8.90 -9.40
C SER A 70 -10.99 -7.60 -9.42
N LEU A 71 -10.47 -7.21 -8.25
CA LEU A 71 -9.63 -6.04 -8.05
C LEU A 71 -8.46 -6.38 -7.12
N VAL A 72 -7.26 -5.91 -7.45
CA VAL A 72 -6.09 -6.00 -6.56
C VAL A 72 -5.76 -4.60 -6.05
N ASP A 73 -5.71 -4.44 -4.73
CA ASP A 73 -5.24 -3.25 -4.02
C ASP A 73 -3.74 -3.43 -3.71
N VAL A 74 -2.89 -2.87 -4.57
CA VAL A 74 -1.43 -3.01 -4.55
C VAL A 74 -0.84 -1.97 -3.59
N GLY A 75 -0.05 -2.41 -2.62
CA GLY A 75 0.36 -1.59 -1.47
C GLY A 75 -0.78 -1.35 -0.46
N GLY A 76 -1.82 -2.19 -0.50
CA GLY A 76 -3.05 -1.95 0.25
C GLY A 76 -2.92 -2.01 1.78
N GLY A 77 -1.74 -2.31 2.34
CA GLY A 77 -1.45 -2.27 3.76
C GLY A 77 -2.41 -3.14 4.58
N THR A 78 -3.09 -2.52 5.57
CA THR A 78 -4.11 -3.19 6.40
C THR A 78 -5.42 -3.51 5.66
N GLY A 79 -5.50 -3.15 4.37
CA GLY A 79 -6.62 -3.43 3.47
C GLY A 79 -7.81 -2.49 3.62
N THR A 80 -7.62 -1.31 4.21
CA THR A 80 -8.71 -0.37 4.51
C THR A 80 -9.51 0.02 3.27
N MET A 81 -8.82 0.35 2.17
CA MET A 81 -9.45 0.71 0.91
C MET A 81 -10.17 -0.48 0.27
N ALA A 82 -9.47 -1.61 0.10
CA ALA A 82 -10.08 -2.85 -0.40
C ALA A 82 -11.31 -3.31 0.41
N LYS A 83 -11.31 -3.14 1.74
CA LYS A 83 -12.47 -3.43 2.61
C LYS A 83 -13.67 -2.53 2.29
N ALA A 84 -13.43 -1.23 2.08
CA ALA A 84 -14.49 -0.29 1.71
C ALA A 84 -15.12 -0.68 0.36
N ILE A 85 -14.29 -0.99 -0.64
CA ILE A 85 -14.73 -1.42 -1.98
C ILE A 85 -15.48 -2.75 -1.90
N ALA A 86 -14.93 -3.75 -1.22
CA ALA A 86 -15.55 -5.08 -1.09
C ALA A 86 -16.91 -5.01 -0.38
N ASN A 87 -17.09 -4.10 0.59
CA ASN A 87 -18.36 -3.89 1.27
C ASN A 87 -19.39 -3.18 0.38
N ALA A 88 -18.97 -2.20 -0.41
CA ALA A 88 -19.83 -1.45 -1.30
C ALA A 88 -20.23 -2.23 -2.56
N PHE A 89 -19.35 -3.11 -3.05
CA PHE A 89 -19.53 -3.90 -4.26
C PHE A 89 -19.30 -5.39 -3.99
N PRO A 90 -20.27 -6.10 -3.37
CA PRO A 90 -20.12 -7.50 -2.97
C PRO A 90 -19.85 -8.47 -4.13
N SER A 91 -20.11 -8.05 -5.38
CA SER A 91 -19.84 -8.83 -6.59
C SER A 91 -18.37 -8.83 -7.04
N ILE A 92 -17.53 -7.97 -6.44
CA ILE A 92 -16.11 -7.85 -6.75
C ILE A 92 -15.30 -8.64 -5.71
N ASN A 93 -14.45 -9.55 -6.19
CA ASN A 93 -13.44 -10.22 -5.37
C ASN A 93 -12.20 -9.35 -5.25
N CYS A 94 -11.92 -8.84 -4.06
CA CYS A 94 -10.79 -7.98 -3.78
C CYS A 94 -9.60 -8.78 -3.21
N ILE A 95 -8.40 -8.42 -3.61
CA ILE A 95 -7.15 -8.93 -3.04
C ILE A 95 -6.34 -7.73 -2.56
N VAL A 96 -5.98 -7.70 -1.29
CA VAL A 96 -4.94 -6.80 -0.77
C VAL A 96 -3.59 -7.44 -1.05
N PHE A 97 -2.74 -6.73 -1.77
CA PHE A 97 -1.40 -7.20 -2.13
C PHE A 97 -0.35 -6.26 -1.56
N ASP A 98 0.49 -6.76 -0.65
CA ASP A 98 1.55 -5.99 -0.01
C ASP A 98 2.75 -6.88 0.29
N GLN A 99 3.79 -6.32 0.90
CA GLN A 99 4.96 -7.07 1.32
C GLN A 99 4.57 -8.18 2.30
N PRO A 100 5.24 -9.35 2.27
CA PRO A 100 4.88 -10.48 3.11
C PRO A 100 4.79 -10.17 4.60
N HIS A 101 5.64 -9.29 5.12
CA HIS A 101 5.65 -8.93 6.54
C HIS A 101 4.45 -8.08 6.95
N VAL A 102 3.89 -7.27 6.04
CA VAL A 102 2.71 -6.41 6.29
C VAL A 102 1.45 -7.25 6.39
N VAL A 103 1.28 -8.23 5.49
CA VAL A 103 0.06 -9.05 5.46
C VAL A 103 0.11 -10.29 6.36
N ALA A 104 1.27 -10.66 6.89
CA ALA A 104 1.46 -11.91 7.65
C ALA A 104 0.53 -12.07 8.87
N TYR A 105 0.15 -10.97 9.52
CA TYR A 105 -0.71 -10.96 10.71
C TYR A 105 -2.16 -10.58 10.40
N LEU A 106 -2.47 -10.23 9.15
CA LEU A 106 -3.81 -9.84 8.77
C LEU A 106 -4.69 -11.08 8.64
N GLN A 107 -5.59 -11.24 9.61
CA GLN A 107 -6.62 -12.26 9.61
C GLN A 107 -7.92 -11.72 9.02
N GLY A 108 -8.75 -12.62 8.51
CA GLY A 108 -10.13 -12.30 8.12
C GLY A 108 -10.30 -12.00 6.64
N ALA A 109 -9.94 -12.97 5.80
CA ALA A 109 -10.55 -13.05 4.48
C ALA A 109 -12.08 -13.13 4.67
N THR A 110 -12.79 -12.12 4.17
CA THR A 110 -14.25 -12.19 4.05
C THR A 110 -14.61 -12.97 2.79
N HIS A 111 -15.90 -13.15 2.51
CA HIS A 111 -16.34 -13.91 1.34
C HIS A 111 -15.80 -13.39 0.00
N ASN A 112 -15.42 -12.11 -0.08
CA ASN A 112 -14.96 -11.43 -1.29
C ASN A 112 -13.69 -10.58 -1.07
N LEU A 113 -12.90 -10.84 -0.01
CA LEU A 113 -11.64 -10.15 0.27
C LEU A 113 -10.58 -11.14 0.73
N GLY A 114 -9.38 -11.08 0.14
CA GLY A 114 -8.20 -11.85 0.57
C GLY A 114 -6.95 -11.00 0.73
N PHE A 115 -5.92 -11.58 1.34
CA PHE A 115 -4.59 -10.96 1.50
C PHE A 115 -3.53 -11.84 0.86
N VAL A 116 -2.63 -11.24 0.09
CA VAL A 116 -1.52 -11.93 -0.59
C VAL A 116 -0.24 -11.15 -0.36
N GLY A 117 0.81 -11.85 0.09
CA GLY A 117 2.13 -11.27 0.30
C GLY A 117 3.01 -11.46 -0.94
N GLY A 118 3.73 -10.42 -1.36
CA GLY A 118 4.68 -10.52 -2.47
C GLY A 118 5.44 -9.23 -2.75
N ASP A 119 6.00 -9.13 -3.95
CA ASP A 119 6.72 -7.95 -4.44
C ASP A 119 6.10 -7.50 -5.76
N MET A 120 5.50 -6.31 -5.77
CA MET A 120 4.84 -5.73 -6.94
C MET A 120 5.79 -5.43 -8.10
N PHE A 121 7.10 -5.31 -7.84
CA PHE A 121 8.10 -5.14 -8.87
C PHE A 121 8.48 -6.46 -9.55
N VAL A 122 8.11 -7.60 -8.96
CA VAL A 122 8.28 -8.93 -9.53
C VAL A 122 7.00 -9.39 -10.21
N GLU A 123 5.89 -9.43 -9.48
CA GLU A 123 4.60 -9.91 -9.99
C GLU A 123 3.44 -9.36 -9.16
N ILE A 124 2.35 -9.00 -9.83
CA ILE A 124 1.08 -8.62 -9.21
C ILE A 124 0.04 -9.71 -9.53
N PRO A 125 -0.78 -10.17 -8.58
CA PRO A 125 -1.83 -11.14 -8.85
C PRO A 125 -2.76 -10.70 -9.99
N PRO A 126 -3.24 -11.63 -10.84
CA PRO A 126 -4.11 -11.27 -11.96
C PRO A 126 -5.50 -10.84 -11.49
N ALA A 127 -5.98 -9.70 -11.99
CA ALA A 127 -7.32 -9.18 -11.73
C ALA A 127 -7.85 -8.37 -12.92
N ASN A 128 -9.14 -7.98 -12.88
CA ASN A 128 -9.68 -7.08 -13.90
C ASN A 128 -9.14 -5.66 -13.78
N ALA A 129 -8.80 -5.22 -12.57
CA ALA A 129 -8.24 -3.92 -12.29
C ALA A 129 -7.24 -3.98 -11.13
N ASN A 130 -6.26 -3.07 -11.18
CA ASN A 130 -5.31 -2.82 -10.11
C ASN A 130 -5.55 -1.41 -9.57
N LEU A 131 -5.76 -1.30 -8.26
CA LEU A 131 -5.73 -0.05 -7.51
C LEU A 131 -4.34 0.09 -6.90
N LEU A 132 -3.71 1.24 -7.07
CA LEU A 132 -2.41 1.53 -6.48
C LEU A 132 -2.61 2.38 -5.23
N ASN A 133 -2.12 1.88 -4.11
CA ASN A 133 -2.23 2.51 -2.79
C ASN A 133 -0.82 2.50 -2.18
N ILE A 134 -0.03 3.55 -2.45
CA ILE A 134 1.40 3.67 -2.08
C ILE A 134 1.66 5.06 -1.51
#